data_AF-A0A1B4G358-F1
#
_entry.id   AF-A0A1B4G358-F1
#
_cell.length_a   1.000
_cell.length_b   1.000
_cell.length_c   1.000
_cell.angle_alpha   90.00
_cell.angle_beta   90.00
_cell.angle_gamma   90.00
#
_symmetry.space_group_name_H-M   'P 1'
#
loop_
_entity.id
_entity.type
_entity.pdbx_description
1 polymer ?
#
loop_
_entity_poly.entity_id
_entity_poly.type
_entity_poly.pdbx_seq_one_letter_code
_entity_poly.pdbx_strand_id
1 'polypeptide(L)'
;MTNTKYEKLDALILSKIGVAPIKFASIHSGDIEDESNRIVSEQGPHSLYGFTDPWRIVDRRLQSLRKAGKIRSTPKGWVRTAPQKP
;
A
#
# COMPACT_ATOMS: atom_id res chain seq x y z
N MET A 1 13.83 5.91 -9.39
CA MET A 1 14.38 4.93 -8.43
C MET A 1 13.26 3.99 -8.01
N THR A 2 13.22 2.79 -8.57
CA THR A 2 12.32 1.70 -8.14
C THR A 2 12.77 1.23 -6.76
N ASN A 3 11.94 1.46 -5.75
CA ASN A 3 12.24 1.09 -4.37
C ASN A 3 11.85 -0.37 -4.17
N THR A 4 12.81 -1.28 -4.40
CA THR A 4 12.62 -2.74 -4.40
C THR A 4 12.02 -3.27 -3.11
N LYS A 5 12.28 -2.58 -1.99
CA LYS A 5 11.76 -2.90 -0.66
C LYS A 5 10.24 -3.07 -0.60
N TYR A 6 9.49 -2.28 -1.38
CA TYR A 6 8.02 -2.28 -1.33
C TYR A 6 7.37 -2.96 -2.53
N GLU A 7 8.13 -3.60 -3.42
CA GLU A 7 7.59 -4.17 -4.67
C GLU A 7 6.57 -5.27 -4.39
N LYS A 8 6.86 -6.17 -3.44
CA LYS A 8 5.92 -7.23 -3.05
C LYS A 8 4.64 -6.65 -2.47
N LEU A 9 4.76 -5.69 -1.53
CA LEU A 9 3.60 -5.03 -0.93
C LEU A 9 2.76 -4.27 -1.97
N ASP A 10 3.41 -3.55 -2.88
CA ASP A 10 2.73 -2.84 -3.97
C ASP A 10 1.98 -3.80 -4.90
N ALA A 11 2.58 -4.95 -5.24
CA ALA A 11 1.94 -5.97 -6.06
C ALA A 11 0.68 -6.54 -5.37
N LEU A 12 0.76 -6.85 -4.07
CA LEU A 12 -0.38 -7.30 -3.28
C LEU A 12 -1.49 -6.25 -3.23
N ILE A 13 -1.16 -4.99 -2.97
CA ILE A 13 -2.12 -3.87 -2.95
C ILE A 13 -2.82 -3.72 -4.31
N LEU A 14 -2.05 -3.75 -5.41
CA LEU A 14 -2.60 -3.62 -6.76
C LEU A 14 -3.47 -4.83 -7.15
N SER A 15 -3.14 -6.02 -6.67
CA SER A 15 -3.96 -7.22 -6.87
C SER A 15 -5.27 -7.16 -6.08
N LYS A 16 -5.25 -6.55 -4.89
CA LYS A 16 -6.44 -6.42 -4.03
C LYS A 16 -7.40 -5.33 -4.52
N ILE A 17 -6.88 -4.23 -5.06
CA ILE A 17 -7.69 -3.09 -5.51
C ILE A 17 -8.16 -3.31 -6.95
N GLY A 18 -9.47 -3.45 -7.10
CA GLY A 18 -10.15 -3.56 -8.39
C GLY A 18 -10.84 -2.28 -8.84
N VAL A 19 -11.81 -2.44 -9.75
CA VAL A 19 -12.67 -1.34 -10.25
C VAL A 19 -13.68 -0.86 -9.21
N ALA A 20 -14.17 -1.78 -8.35
CA ALA A 20 -15.07 -1.45 -7.26
C ALA A 20 -14.31 -0.79 -6.09
N PRO A 21 -14.86 0.25 -5.43
CA PRO A 21 -14.23 0.88 -4.28
C PRO A 21 -14.02 -0.09 -3.12
N ILE A 22 -12.80 -0.13 -2.58
CA ILE A 22 -12.46 -0.91 -1.39
C ILE A 22 -11.95 0.00 -0.26
N LYS A 23 -12.41 -0.25 0.97
CA LYS A 23 -12.04 0.52 2.15
C LYS A 23 -10.62 0.14 2.61
N PHE A 24 -9.95 1.07 3.29
CA PHE A 24 -8.60 0.85 3.83
C PHE A 24 -8.52 -0.40 4.73
N ALA A 25 -9.46 -0.57 5.67
CA ALA A 25 -9.47 -1.73 6.57
C ALA A 25 -9.55 -3.08 5.82
N SER A 26 -10.23 -3.11 4.67
CA SER A 26 -10.31 -4.31 3.82
C SER A 26 -9.06 -4.53 2.96
N ILE A 27 -8.28 -3.46 2.72
CA ILE A 27 -6.96 -3.56 2.07
C ILE A 27 -5.93 -4.05 3.09
N HIS A 28 -5.89 -3.46 4.28
CA HIS A 28 -4.96 -3.81 5.35
C HIS A 28 -5.44 -5.07 6.10
N SER A 29 -5.36 -6.21 5.43
CA SER A 29 -5.72 -7.54 5.97
C SER A 29 -4.99 -8.66 5.21
N GLY A 30 -4.83 -9.81 5.86
CA GLY A 30 -4.22 -11.01 5.26
C GLY A 30 -2.79 -10.76 4.78
N ASP A 31 -2.45 -11.22 3.57
CA ASP A 31 -1.08 -11.11 3.02
C ASP A 31 -0.50 -9.68 3.03
N ILE A 32 -1.35 -8.65 2.90
CA ILE A 32 -0.92 -7.24 2.94
C ILE A 32 -0.49 -6.84 4.36
N GLU A 33 -1.20 -7.32 5.37
CA GLU A 33 -0.89 -7.11 6.79
C GLU A 33 0.35 -7.92 7.18
N ASP A 34 0.47 -9.17 6.76
CA ASP A 34 1.65 -9.99 7.02
C ASP A 34 2.91 -9.39 6.41
N GLU A 35 2.82 -8.93 5.16
CA GLU A 35 3.94 -8.29 4.47
C GLU A 35 4.31 -6.95 5.09
N SER A 36 3.33 -6.13 5.51
CA SER A 36 3.62 -4.85 6.18
C SER A 36 4.24 -5.07 7.56
N ASN A 37 3.79 -6.08 8.31
CA ASN A 37 4.40 -6.50 9.58
C ASN A 37 5.84 -6.97 9.40
N ARG A 38 6.11 -7.80 8.39
CA ARG A 38 7.47 -8.24 8.05
C ARG A 38 8.38 -7.05 7.74
N ILE A 39 7.90 -6.09 6.94
CA ILE A 39 8.67 -4.89 6.59
C ILE A 39 8.99 -4.05 7.83
N VAL A 40 8.10 -4.01 8.82
CA VAL A 40 8.32 -3.31 10.09
C VAL A 40 9.33 -4.05 10.96
N SER A 41 9.23 -5.38 11.07
CA SER A 41 10.17 -6.18 11.86
C SER A 41 11.59 -6.15 11.29
N GLU A 42 11.75 -6.23 9.98
CA GLU A 42 13.05 -6.15 9.28
C GLU A 42 13.72 -4.77 9.40
N GLN A 43 12.96 -3.69 9.63
CA GLN A 43 13.52 -2.34 9.80
C GLN A 43 14.14 -2.10 11.17
N GLY A 44 13.87 -2.98 12.15
CA GLY A 44 14.28 -2.78 13.53
C GLY A 44 13.61 -1.56 14.19
N PRO A 45 13.94 -1.28 15.47
CA PRO A 45 13.41 -0.13 16.22
C PRO A 45 14.07 1.18 15.75
N HIS A 46 13.86 1.58 14.50
CA HIS A 46 14.51 2.76 13.91
C HIS A 46 13.51 3.71 13.26
N SER A 47 12.63 4.27 14.09
CA SER A 47 12.15 5.61 13.85
C SER A 47 12.46 6.46 15.07
N LEU A 48 13.10 7.62 14.85
CA LEU A 48 13.32 8.68 15.84
C LEU A 48 11.99 9.18 16.47
N TYR A 49 10.85 8.72 15.97
CA TYR A 49 9.48 9.06 16.39
C TYR A 49 8.64 7.83 16.80
N GLY A 50 9.27 6.68 17.11
CA GLY A 50 8.57 5.47 17.58
C GLY A 50 8.29 4.43 16.50
N PHE A 51 7.81 3.24 16.91
CA PHE A 51 7.48 2.09 16.06
C PHE A 51 6.69 2.54 14.82
N THR A 52 7.18 2.23 13.61
CA THR A 52 6.36 2.47 12.42
C THR A 52 5.31 1.38 12.36
N ASP A 53 4.06 1.74 12.63
CA ASP A 53 2.98 0.77 12.56
C ASP A 53 2.83 0.18 11.14
N PRO A 54 2.52 -1.12 11.00
CA PRO A 54 2.30 -1.75 9.69
C PRO A 54 1.29 -1.01 8.81
N TRP A 55 0.21 -0.51 9.40
CA TRP A 55 -0.83 0.25 8.69
C TRP A 55 -0.30 1.57 8.09
N ARG A 56 0.71 2.20 8.72
CA ARG A 56 1.36 3.42 8.19
C ARG A 56 2.17 3.11 6.94
N ILE A 57 2.80 1.94 6.88
CA ILE A 57 3.50 1.48 5.67
C ILE A 57 2.49 1.36 4.53
N VAL A 58 1.36 0.70 4.77
CA VAL A 58 0.31 0.53 3.74
C VAL A 58 -0.28 1.86 3.28
N ASP A 59 -0.59 2.79 4.18
CA ASP A 59 -1.08 4.12 3.79
C ASP A 59 -0.05 4.88 2.93
N ARG A 60 1.23 4.90 3.32
CA ARG A 60 2.30 5.51 2.52
C ARG A 60 2.37 4.91 1.12
N ARG A 61 2.24 3.58 1.00
CA ARG A 61 2.23 2.89 -0.31
C ARG A 61 1.01 3.25 -1.14
N LEU A 62 -0.18 3.34 -0.55
CA LEU A 62 -1.38 3.82 -1.24
C LEU A 62 -1.19 5.23 -1.80
N GLN A 63 -0.59 6.14 -1.03
CA GLN A 63 -0.28 7.49 -1.53
C GLN A 63 0.76 7.46 -2.66
N SER A 64 1.81 6.64 -2.56
CA SER A 64 2.80 6.48 -3.64
C SER A 64 2.17 5.94 -4.93
N LEU A 65 1.35 4.88 -4.85
CA LEU A 65 0.66 4.29 -5.99
C LEU A 65 -0.36 5.25 -6.61
N ARG A 66 -1.03 6.06 -5.79
CA ARG A 66 -1.90 7.15 -6.24
C ARG A 66 -1.13 8.21 -7.02
N LYS A 67 0.00 8.68 -6.49
CA LYS A 67 0.87 9.66 -7.18
C LYS A 67 1.42 9.10 -8.49
N ALA A 68 1.67 7.79 -8.54
CA ALA A 68 2.05 7.09 -9.76
C ALA A 68 0.87 6.83 -10.74
N GLY A 69 -0.34 7.30 -10.42
CA GLY A 69 -1.50 7.17 -11.28
C GLY A 69 -2.03 5.74 -11.43
N LYS A 70 -1.64 4.79 -10.57
CA LYS A 70 -2.06 3.37 -10.62
C LYS A 70 -3.37 3.09 -9.88
N ILE A 71 -3.69 3.93 -8.90
CA ILE A 71 -4.93 3.88 -8.12
C ILE A 71 -5.41 5.31 -7.85
N ARG A 72 -6.66 5.48 -7.42
CA ARG A 72 -7.19 6.75 -6.93
C ARG A 72 -8.00 6.55 -5.66
N SER A 73 -8.00 7.59 -4.82
CA SER A 73 -8.87 7.65 -3.64
C SER A 73 -10.20 8.29 -4.02
N THR A 74 -11.29 7.73 -3.50
CA THR A 74 -12.65 8.24 -3.64
C THR A 74 -13.28 8.31 -2.24
N PRO A 75 -14.39 9.04 -2.04
CA PRO A 75 -15.11 9.04 -0.77
C PRO A 75 -15.58 7.64 -0.33
N LYS A 76 -15.72 6.69 -1.26
CA LYS A 76 -16.16 5.31 -1.00
C LYS A 76 -15.01 4.33 -0.80
N GLY A 77 -13.76 4.75 -0.99
CA GLY A 77 -12.58 3.90 -0.90
C GLY A 77 -11.64 4.04 -2.10
N TRP A 78 -10.73 3.10 -2.24
CA TRP A 78 -9.70 3.07 -3.26
C TRP A 78 -10.14 2.27 -4.48
N VAL A 79 -9.79 2.73 -5.68
CA VAL A 79 -10.05 2.02 -6.93
C VAL A 79 -8.84 2.04 -7.83
N ARG A 80 -8.72 1.02 -8.69
CA ARG A 80 -7.67 0.92 -9.70
C ARG A 80 -7.98 1.88 -10.83
N THR A 81 -6.95 2.59 -11.30
CA THR A 81 -7.07 3.42 -12.50
C THR A 81 -6.93 2.52 -13.74
N ALA A 82 -7.55 2.92 -14.85
CA ALA A 82 -7.28 2.29 -16.13
C ALA A 82 -5.79 2.43 -16.46
N PRO A 83 -5.18 1.43 -17.12
CA PRO A 83 -3.80 1.57 -17.59
C PRO A 83 -3.68 2.86 -18.41
N GLN A 84 -2.73 3.72 -18.06
CA GLN A 84 -2.40 4.89 -18.88
C GLN A 84 -2.01 4.37 -20.26
N LYS A 85 -2.81 4.72 -21.27
CA LYS A 85 -2.44 4.51 -22.67
C LYS A 85 -1.22 5.42 -22.95
N PRO A 86 -0.14 4.90 -23.57
CA PRO A 86 1.03 5.70 -23.92
C PRO A 86 0.68 6.87 -24.84
#